data_AF-A0A969FA03-F1
#
_entry.id   AF-A0A969FA03-F1
#
_cell.length_a   1.000
_cell.length_b   1.000
_cell.length_c   1.000
_cell.angle_alpha   90.00
_cell.angle_beta   90.00
_cell.angle_gamma   90.00
#
_symmetry.space_group_name_H-M   'P 1'
#
loop_
_entity.id
_entity.type
_entity.pdbx_description
1 polymer ?
#
loop_
_entity_poly.entity_id
_entity_poly.type
_entity_poly.pdbx_seq_one_letter_code
_entity_poly.pdbx_strand_id
1 'polypeptide(L)'
;MGYLPAFEMKMQLSMISLPVTAISKGVYSHCVFHLSLSAKKMSGKVLYPLNQLKVHFPEVYTIHAKKYVGRERLMQRQVFPLNCLWNDVLHCSPVHPAQIRDAFINIGLDWHPRLWFIIHPTSVGFSEENTVIFLRTLLKVPEQLDDFNCSSTKFVPFSEERLSNIVKLPTATLKYLKFAKATGEAPFLFNFVPHILHRGTIEIQELDLIHC
;
A
#
# COMPACT_ATOMS: atom_id res chain seq x y z
N MET A 1 -2.74 24.90 36.58
CA MET A 1 -2.48 23.78 35.64
C MET A 1 -3.79 23.41 34.99
N GLY A 2 -4.07 23.97 33.81
CA GLY A 2 -5.30 23.72 33.07
C GLY A 2 -5.14 22.50 32.17
N TYR A 3 -6.03 21.53 32.33
CA TYR A 3 -6.21 20.42 31.39
C TYR A 3 -6.73 20.97 30.06
N LEU A 4 -5.99 20.76 28.97
CA LEU A 4 -6.49 20.95 27.61
C LEU A 4 -7.35 19.72 27.24
N PRO A 5 -8.57 19.89 26.69
CA PRO A 5 -9.38 18.75 26.27
C PRO A 5 -8.82 18.10 25.01
N ALA A 6 -8.90 16.78 24.94
CA ALA A 6 -8.66 16.00 23.74
C ALA A 6 -9.61 16.48 22.63
N PHE A 7 -9.04 16.96 21.52
CA PHE A 7 -9.79 17.40 20.35
C PHE A 7 -10.23 16.16 19.55
N GLU A 8 -11.46 15.69 19.76
CA GLU A 8 -12.08 14.69 18.89
C GLU A 8 -12.40 15.32 17.53
N MET A 9 -11.58 15.02 16.53
CA MET A 9 -11.87 15.41 15.15
C MET A 9 -12.91 14.45 14.56
N LYS A 10 -14.19 14.86 14.59
CA LYS A 10 -15.25 14.20 13.80
C LYS A 10 -14.98 14.47 12.31
N MET A 11 -14.27 13.58 11.62
CA MET A 11 -14.27 13.56 10.16
C MET A 11 -15.68 13.20 9.70
N GLN A 12 -16.34 14.15 9.04
CA GLN A 12 -17.62 13.95 8.40
C GLN A 12 -17.40 13.13 7.12
N LEU A 13 -17.48 11.81 7.25
CA LEU A 13 -17.36 10.86 6.15
C LEU A 13 -18.56 11.04 5.21
N SER A 14 -18.37 11.71 4.08
CA SER A 14 -19.29 11.57 2.95
C SER A 14 -19.08 10.19 2.34
N MET A 15 -20.05 9.29 2.53
CA MET A 15 -20.02 7.95 1.94
C MET A 15 -20.29 8.05 0.45
N ILE A 16 -19.24 8.18 -0.35
CA ILE A 16 -19.35 7.98 -1.79
C ILE A 16 -19.06 6.51 -2.08
N SER A 17 -20.10 5.67 -2.11
CA SER A 17 -19.98 4.36 -2.75
C SER A 17 -20.06 4.59 -4.27
N LEU A 18 -18.90 4.74 -4.92
CA LEU A 18 -18.90 4.86 -6.38
C LEU A 18 -19.15 3.48 -7.01
N PRO A 19 -20.03 3.39 -8.02
CA PRO A 19 -20.19 2.17 -8.79
C PRO A 19 -18.89 1.85 -9.55
N VAL A 20 -18.62 0.55 -9.74
CA VAL A 20 -17.45 -0.04 -10.42
C VAL A 20 -17.18 0.59 -11.81
N THR A 21 -18.17 1.24 -12.41
CA THR A 21 -18.10 1.95 -13.70
C THR A 21 -17.16 3.17 -13.73
N ALA A 22 -16.75 3.74 -12.58
CA ALA A 22 -15.73 4.81 -12.57
C ALA A 22 -14.31 4.25 -12.82
N ILE A 23 -14.05 3.01 -12.40
CA ILE A 23 -12.76 2.32 -12.55
C ILE A 23 -12.48 2.01 -14.03
N SER A 24 -13.53 1.72 -14.82
CA SER A 24 -13.40 1.44 -16.25
C SER A 24 -13.13 2.68 -17.11
N LYS A 25 -13.33 3.90 -16.58
CA LYS A 25 -13.13 5.17 -17.31
C LYS A 25 -11.73 5.77 -17.17
N GLY A 26 -10.78 5.08 -16.55
CA GLY A 26 -9.40 5.57 -16.43
C GLY A 26 -9.20 6.72 -15.44
N VAL A 27 -10.22 7.13 -14.68
CA VAL A 27 -10.16 8.25 -13.72
C VAL A 27 -9.02 8.07 -12.70
N TYR A 28 -8.69 6.83 -12.36
CA TYR A 28 -7.66 6.50 -11.38
C TYR A 28 -6.36 5.97 -12.00
N SER A 29 -6.15 6.09 -13.33
CA SER A 29 -4.94 5.56 -13.98
C SER A 29 -3.66 6.25 -13.51
N HIS A 30 -3.76 7.43 -12.91
CA HIS A 30 -2.65 8.21 -12.35
C HIS A 30 -2.68 8.28 -10.83
N CYS A 31 -3.54 7.50 -10.16
CA CYS A 31 -3.63 7.48 -8.70
C CYS A 31 -2.85 6.31 -8.11
N VAL A 32 -2.47 6.46 -6.85
CA VAL A 32 -1.97 5.37 -6.01
C VAL A 32 -2.81 5.29 -4.74
N PHE A 33 -2.86 4.11 -4.14
CA PHE A 33 -3.74 3.81 -3.02
C PHE A 33 -2.93 3.36 -1.81
N HIS A 34 -3.11 4.05 -0.68
CA HIS A 34 -2.48 3.66 0.58
C HIS A 34 -3.53 3.03 1.50
N LEU A 35 -3.28 1.78 1.92
CA LEU A 35 -4.16 1.07 2.84
C LEU A 35 -4.06 1.65 4.26
N SER A 36 -5.15 2.23 4.75
CA SER A 36 -5.30 2.61 6.16
C SER A 36 -5.90 1.44 6.94
N LEU A 37 -5.12 0.87 7.85
CA LEU A 37 -5.53 -0.31 8.62
C LEU A 37 -6.67 -0.01 9.62
N SER A 38 -6.89 1.26 9.98
CA SER A 38 -8.09 1.68 10.73
C SER A 38 -8.21 3.21 10.78
N ALA A 39 -8.95 3.79 9.85
CA ALA A 39 -9.18 5.24 9.85
C ALA A 39 -9.94 5.74 11.08
N LYS A 40 -10.74 4.87 11.70
CA LYS A 40 -11.44 5.16 12.96
C LYS A 40 -10.49 5.35 14.16
N LYS A 41 -9.20 5.03 14.00
CA LYS A 41 -8.16 5.18 15.03
C LYS A 41 -6.92 5.92 14.50
N MET A 42 -7.02 6.57 13.34
CA MET A 42 -5.93 7.36 12.83
C MET A 42 -5.87 8.69 13.57
N SER A 43 -4.75 8.97 14.21
CA SER A 43 -4.44 10.25 14.84
C SER A 43 -3.43 11.01 14.00
N GLY A 44 -3.57 12.33 13.92
CA GLY A 44 -2.67 13.19 13.17
C GLY A 44 -3.09 13.39 11.71
N LYS A 45 -2.23 14.11 10.97
CA LYS A 45 -2.55 14.63 9.64
C LYS A 45 -1.55 14.21 8.57
N VAL A 46 -0.64 13.29 8.91
CA VAL A 46 0.51 12.92 8.10
C VAL A 46 0.70 11.40 8.12
N LEU A 47 0.90 10.80 6.94
CA LEU A 47 1.41 9.44 6.80
C LEU A 47 2.93 9.46 6.91
N TYR A 48 3.45 8.65 7.83
CA TYR A 48 4.88 8.51 8.07
C TYR A 48 5.37 7.12 7.64
N PRO A 49 6.55 7.01 7.04
CA PRO A 49 7.28 5.75 6.97
C PRO A 49 7.50 5.17 8.36
N LEU A 50 7.60 3.83 8.44
CA LEU A 50 7.64 3.15 9.73
C LEU A 50 8.84 3.58 10.59
N ASN A 51 10.02 3.81 10.01
CA ASN A 51 11.16 4.31 10.79
C ASN A 51 10.98 5.74 11.31
N GLN A 52 10.22 6.59 10.60
CA GLN A 52 9.90 7.92 11.12
C GLN A 52 8.88 7.83 12.26
N LEU A 53 7.92 6.90 12.21
CA LEU A 53 7.04 6.62 13.34
C LEU A 53 7.83 6.23 14.59
N LYS A 54 8.93 5.48 14.45
CA LYS A 54 9.78 5.09 15.58
C LYS A 54 10.32 6.30 16.36
N VAL A 55 10.56 7.41 15.65
CA VAL A 55 11.10 8.65 16.22
C VAL A 55 9.99 9.54 16.77
N HIS A 56 8.93 9.77 15.98
CA HIS A 56 7.90 10.75 16.33
C HIS A 56 6.77 10.20 17.21
N PHE A 57 6.42 8.92 17.04
CA PHE A 57 5.27 8.26 17.66
C PHE A 57 5.60 6.78 17.99
N PRO A 58 6.52 6.52 18.92
CA PRO A 58 7.06 5.18 19.18
C PRO A 58 5.99 4.14 19.54
N GLU A 59 4.91 4.54 20.22
CA GLU A 59 3.76 3.69 20.53
C GLU A 59 3.01 3.23 19.26
N VAL A 60 2.86 4.12 18.28
CA VAL A 60 2.26 3.82 16.98
C VAL A 60 3.18 2.89 16.20
N TYR A 61 4.50 3.15 16.21
CA TYR A 61 5.50 2.25 15.62
C TYR A 61 5.37 0.83 16.17
N THR A 62 5.30 0.64 17.48
CA THR A 62 5.20 -0.69 18.10
C THR A 62 3.98 -1.46 17.58
N ILE A 63 2.84 -0.79 17.37
CA ILE A 63 1.64 -1.43 16.83
C ILE A 63 1.87 -1.87 15.38
N HIS A 64 2.39 -0.99 14.53
CA HIS A 64 2.58 -1.29 13.11
C HIS A 64 3.76 -2.22 12.83
N ALA A 65 4.77 -2.27 13.70
CA ALA A 65 5.91 -3.16 13.60
C ALA A 65 5.55 -4.63 13.87
N LYS A 66 4.46 -4.91 14.62
CA LYS A 66 4.01 -6.28 14.94
C LYS A 66 3.83 -7.16 13.70
N LYS A 67 3.44 -6.60 12.56
CA LYS A 67 3.27 -7.37 11.31
C LYS A 67 4.60 -7.93 10.77
N TYR A 68 5.73 -7.43 11.24
CA TYR A 68 7.07 -7.91 10.87
C TYR A 68 7.66 -8.91 11.86
N VAL A 69 6.95 -9.28 12.94
CA VAL A 69 7.40 -10.36 13.83
C VAL A 69 7.57 -11.66 13.03
N GLY A 70 8.72 -12.30 13.15
CA GLY A 70 9.12 -13.48 12.36
C GLY A 70 9.55 -13.15 10.92
N ARG A 71 9.60 -11.88 10.55
CA ARG A 71 10.00 -11.36 9.23
C ARG A 71 10.85 -10.10 9.35
N GLU A 72 11.60 -9.96 10.44
CA GLU A 72 12.35 -8.76 10.82
C GLU A 72 13.35 -8.35 9.74
N ARG A 73 13.95 -9.34 9.06
CA ARG A 73 14.84 -9.13 7.90
C ARG A 73 14.21 -8.29 6.78
N LEU A 74 12.88 -8.29 6.63
CA LEU A 74 12.20 -7.43 5.65
C LEU A 74 12.41 -5.96 5.94
N MET A 75 12.52 -5.58 7.22
CA MET A 75 12.79 -4.19 7.62
C MET A 75 14.22 -3.76 7.31
N GLN A 76 15.15 -4.69 7.08
CA GLN A 76 16.54 -4.41 6.70
C GLN A 76 16.75 -4.43 5.17
N ARG A 77 15.69 -4.72 4.40
CA ARG A 77 15.77 -4.78 2.95
C ARG A 77 16.03 -3.39 2.37
N GLN A 78 16.97 -3.29 1.45
CA GLN A 78 17.28 -2.04 0.75
C GLN A 78 16.32 -1.77 -0.40
N VAL A 79 15.98 -0.49 -0.56
CA VAL A 79 15.35 0.09 -1.75
C VAL A 79 16.44 0.82 -2.52
N PHE A 80 17.19 0.06 -3.35
CA PHE A 80 18.43 0.52 -3.97
C PHE A 80 18.33 1.90 -4.65
N PRO A 81 17.32 2.18 -5.50
CA PRO A 81 17.26 3.48 -6.19
C PRO A 81 17.05 4.67 -5.27
N LEU A 82 16.49 4.47 -4.07
CA LEU A 82 16.22 5.54 -3.10
C LEU A 82 17.25 5.59 -1.96
N ASN A 83 18.26 4.70 -1.99
CA ASN A 83 19.29 4.55 -0.97
C ASN A 83 18.72 4.59 0.47
N CYS A 84 17.70 3.76 0.72
CA CYS A 84 17.02 3.66 2.00
C CYS A 84 16.54 2.23 2.28
N LEU A 85 15.95 2.00 3.45
CA LEU A 85 15.38 0.71 3.83
C LEU A 85 13.89 0.60 3.47
N TRP A 86 13.39 -0.63 3.45
CA TRP A 86 12.00 -0.97 3.14
C TRP A 86 10.99 -0.34 4.10
N ASN A 87 11.42 -0.03 5.32
CA ASN A 87 10.64 0.65 6.35
C ASN A 87 10.87 2.18 6.38
N ASP A 88 11.69 2.73 5.48
CA ASP A 88 11.87 4.17 5.23
C ASP A 88 10.93 4.71 4.14
N VAL A 89 10.10 3.86 3.54
CA VAL A 89 9.15 4.24 2.49
C VAL A 89 7.70 3.98 2.89
N LEU A 90 6.81 4.83 2.40
CA LEU A 90 5.38 4.56 2.33
C LEU A 90 5.12 3.59 1.18
N HIS A 91 4.29 2.58 1.46
CA HIS A 91 3.87 1.57 0.49
C HIS A 91 2.49 1.94 -0.05
N CYS A 92 2.41 2.17 -1.36
CA CYS A 92 1.16 2.41 -2.06
C CYS A 92 0.96 1.36 -3.15
N SER A 93 -0.30 1.02 -3.45
CA SER A 93 -0.65 0.18 -4.58
C SER A 93 -1.05 1.05 -5.77
N PRO A 94 -0.57 0.78 -7.00
CA PRO A 94 -1.13 1.40 -8.20
C PRO A 94 -2.46 0.74 -8.62
N VAL A 95 -2.80 -0.41 -8.03
CA VAL A 95 -4.03 -1.15 -8.34
C VAL A 95 -5.16 -0.66 -7.45
N HIS A 96 -6.28 -0.31 -8.08
CA HIS A 96 -7.47 0.15 -7.37
C HIS A 96 -7.97 -0.92 -6.37
N PRO A 97 -8.31 -0.56 -5.11
CA PRO A 97 -8.71 -1.51 -4.07
C PRO A 97 -9.85 -2.46 -4.47
N ALA A 98 -10.84 -1.97 -5.22
CA ALA A 98 -11.93 -2.78 -5.74
C ALA A 98 -11.47 -3.95 -6.63
N GLN A 99 -10.41 -3.79 -7.42
CA GLN A 99 -9.89 -4.91 -8.20
C GLN A 99 -9.33 -6.02 -7.29
N ILE A 100 -8.70 -5.64 -6.17
CA ILE A 100 -8.17 -6.57 -5.19
C ILE A 100 -9.32 -7.26 -4.44
N ARG A 101 -10.32 -6.50 -3.98
CA ARG A 101 -11.54 -7.04 -3.37
C ARG A 101 -12.23 -8.03 -4.28
N ASP A 102 -12.53 -7.62 -5.51
CA ASP A 102 -13.28 -8.44 -6.46
C ASP A 102 -12.51 -9.73 -6.78
N ALA A 103 -11.18 -9.66 -6.84
CA ALA A 103 -10.34 -10.84 -7.00
C ALA A 103 -10.46 -11.83 -5.83
N PHE A 104 -10.61 -11.36 -4.58
CA PHE A 104 -10.84 -12.22 -3.41
C PHE A 104 -12.25 -12.80 -3.41
N ILE A 105 -13.27 -11.97 -3.62
CA ILE A 105 -14.68 -12.38 -3.57
C ILE A 105 -14.98 -13.39 -4.68
N ASN A 106 -14.51 -13.14 -5.91
CA ASN A 106 -14.82 -13.99 -7.08
C ASN A 106 -14.24 -15.41 -7.00
N ILE A 107 -13.26 -15.64 -6.11
CA ILE A 107 -12.67 -16.97 -5.87
C ILE A 107 -13.13 -17.59 -4.54
N GLY A 108 -14.11 -16.96 -3.88
CA GLY A 108 -14.68 -17.43 -2.61
C GLY A 108 -13.74 -17.28 -1.41
N LEU A 109 -12.89 -16.25 -1.39
CA LEU A 109 -12.13 -15.84 -0.21
C LEU A 109 -12.84 -14.69 0.50
N ASP A 110 -12.70 -14.64 1.82
CA ASP A 110 -13.30 -13.60 2.63
C ASP A 110 -12.66 -12.24 2.37
N TRP A 111 -13.51 -11.22 2.28
CA TRP A 111 -13.06 -9.83 2.21
C TRP A 111 -13.59 -9.05 3.41
N HIS A 112 -12.67 -8.32 4.05
CA HIS A 112 -13.00 -7.43 5.16
C HIS A 112 -12.90 -6.00 4.64
N PRO A 113 -13.94 -5.17 4.81
CA PRO A 113 -13.92 -3.78 4.38
C PRO A 113 -12.74 -3.02 4.98
N ARG A 114 -12.04 -2.25 4.15
CA ARG A 114 -10.85 -1.47 4.49
C ARG A 114 -11.00 -0.05 3.99
N LEU A 115 -10.31 0.89 4.64
CA LEU A 115 -10.23 2.26 4.15
C LEU A 115 -8.90 2.48 3.42
N TRP A 116 -8.96 3.22 2.33
CA TRP A 116 -7.82 3.56 1.51
C TRP A 116 -7.79 5.05 1.24
N PHE A 117 -6.60 5.64 1.31
CA PHE A 117 -6.36 6.97 0.77
C PHE A 117 -6.14 6.88 -0.73
N ILE A 118 -6.77 7.78 -1.47
CA ILE A 118 -6.50 8.02 -2.87
C ILE A 118 -5.47 9.15 -2.93
N ILE A 119 -4.33 8.87 -3.55
CA ILE A 119 -3.22 9.80 -3.66
C ILE A 119 -2.97 10.08 -5.14
N HIS A 120 -3.01 11.35 -5.50
CA HIS A 120 -2.49 11.84 -6.77
C HIS A 120 -1.00 12.13 -6.58
N PRO A 121 -0.07 11.36 -7.17
CA PRO A 121 1.37 11.49 -6.93
C PRO A 121 1.90 12.93 -7.11
N THR A 122 1.39 13.64 -8.12
CA THR A 122 1.79 15.02 -8.43
C THR A 122 1.33 16.03 -7.39
N SER A 123 0.21 15.81 -6.69
CA SER A 123 -0.27 16.73 -5.66
C SER A 123 0.49 16.62 -4.33
N VAL A 124 1.24 15.52 -4.14
CA VAL A 124 2.00 15.23 -2.91
C VAL A 124 3.51 15.12 -3.14
N GLY A 125 3.99 15.59 -4.30
CA GLY A 125 5.43 15.73 -4.57
C GLY A 125 6.16 14.42 -4.86
N PHE A 126 5.49 13.41 -5.43
CA PHE A 126 6.20 12.22 -5.91
C PHE A 126 7.05 12.58 -7.13
N SER A 127 8.31 12.18 -7.10
CA SER A 127 9.28 12.35 -8.17
C SER A 127 10.12 11.09 -8.33
N GLU A 128 10.90 11.01 -9.41
CA GLU A 128 11.86 9.92 -9.60
C GLU A 128 12.93 9.87 -8.48
N GLU A 129 13.22 11.00 -7.84
CA GLU A 129 14.24 11.12 -6.78
C GLU A 129 13.78 10.50 -5.45
N ASN A 130 12.47 10.53 -5.17
CA ASN A 130 11.90 10.08 -3.90
C ASN A 130 10.92 8.92 -4.05
N THR A 131 10.65 8.45 -5.28
CA THR A 131 9.65 7.42 -5.55
C THR A 131 10.17 6.40 -6.54
N VAL A 132 9.90 5.12 -6.27
CA VAL A 132 10.27 4.02 -7.15
C VAL A 132 9.12 3.03 -7.29
N ILE A 133 9.03 2.38 -8.44
CA ILE A 133 8.08 1.30 -8.68
C ILE A 133 8.78 -0.02 -8.38
N PHE A 134 8.21 -0.81 -7.49
CA PHE A 134 8.66 -2.17 -7.18
C PHE A 134 7.77 -3.19 -7.89
N LEU A 135 8.36 -3.95 -8.81
CA LEU A 135 7.70 -5.01 -9.57
C LEU A 135 8.04 -6.36 -8.96
N ARG A 136 7.07 -6.97 -8.28
CA ARG A 136 7.24 -8.33 -7.76
C ARG A 136 6.93 -9.34 -8.87
N THR A 137 7.98 -9.97 -9.40
CA THR A 137 7.85 -11.05 -10.37
C THR A 137 7.41 -12.37 -9.70
N LEU A 138 6.69 -13.21 -10.45
CA LEU A 138 6.61 -14.64 -10.15
C LEU A 138 8.02 -15.20 -10.27
N LEU A 139 8.65 -15.56 -9.17
CA LEU A 139 9.84 -16.39 -9.24
C LEU A 139 9.39 -17.71 -9.88
N LYS A 140 10.03 -18.06 -10.99
CA LYS A 140 9.65 -19.22 -11.83
C LYS A 140 9.89 -20.57 -11.14
N VAL A 141 10.19 -20.61 -9.84
CA VAL A 141 10.50 -21.85 -9.12
C VAL A 141 9.93 -21.80 -7.69
N PRO A 142 9.14 -22.81 -7.26
CA PRO A 142 8.64 -22.93 -5.88
C PRO A 142 9.74 -22.92 -4.81
N GLU A 143 10.95 -23.36 -5.14
CA GLU A 143 12.11 -23.39 -4.22
C GLU A 143 12.70 -22.00 -3.92
N GLN A 144 12.24 -20.95 -4.62
CA GLN A 144 12.66 -19.57 -4.39
C GLN A 144 11.49 -18.68 -3.95
N LEU A 145 10.52 -19.21 -3.19
CA LEU A 145 9.45 -18.38 -2.60
C LEU A 145 9.97 -17.23 -1.72
N ASP A 146 11.28 -17.25 -1.41
CA ASP A 146 11.97 -16.40 -0.46
C ASP A 146 13.17 -15.65 -1.07
N ASP A 147 13.04 -15.13 -2.29
CA ASP A 147 14.03 -14.16 -2.79
C ASP A 147 13.82 -12.79 -2.11
N PHE A 148 14.28 -12.69 -0.85
CA PHE A 148 14.54 -11.40 -0.18
C PHE A 148 15.69 -10.62 -0.80
N ASN A 149 16.40 -11.21 -1.76
CA ASN A 149 17.40 -10.49 -2.50
C ASN A 149 16.66 -9.53 -3.43
N CYS A 150 16.65 -8.27 -2.99
CA CYS A 150 16.02 -7.21 -3.71
C CYS A 150 16.92 -6.80 -4.88
N SER A 151 17.15 -7.70 -5.85
CA SER A 151 17.92 -7.36 -7.03
C SER A 151 17.43 -6.03 -7.59
N SER A 152 18.37 -5.14 -7.91
CA SER A 152 18.09 -3.81 -8.47
C SER A 152 17.15 -3.88 -9.67
N THR A 153 17.14 -5.02 -10.38
CA THR A 153 16.26 -5.29 -11.54
C THR A 153 14.77 -5.33 -11.23
N LYS A 154 14.37 -5.43 -9.96
CA LYS A 154 12.96 -5.41 -9.53
C LYS A 154 12.41 -4.00 -9.36
N PHE A 155 13.26 -2.98 -9.48
CA PHE A 155 12.87 -1.59 -9.36
C PHE A 155 12.91 -0.90 -10.73
N VAL A 156 11.91 -0.07 -10.98
CA VAL A 156 11.92 0.84 -12.13
C VAL A 156 11.67 2.27 -11.65
N PRO A 157 12.29 3.28 -12.31
CA PRO A 157 12.03 4.68 -12.02
C PRO A 157 10.54 5.01 -12.03
N PHE A 158 10.12 5.89 -11.13
CA PHE A 158 8.75 6.38 -11.10
C PHE A 158 8.51 7.39 -12.23
N SER A 159 7.42 7.18 -12.97
CA SER A 159 6.83 8.19 -13.85
C SER A 159 5.33 7.95 -13.95
N GLU A 160 4.54 8.99 -14.27
CA GLU A 160 3.10 8.86 -14.45
C GLU A 160 2.73 7.92 -15.60
N GLU A 161 3.54 7.90 -16.66
CA GLU A 161 3.40 6.96 -17.77
C GLU A 161 3.60 5.51 -17.32
N ARG A 162 4.64 5.23 -16.51
CA ARG A 162 4.86 3.87 -16.01
C ARG A 162 3.80 3.46 -15.00
N LEU A 163 3.31 4.40 -14.19
CA LEU A 163 2.21 4.18 -13.26
C LEU A 163 0.94 3.75 -14.01
N SER A 164 0.53 4.48 -15.05
CA SER A 164 -0.70 4.17 -15.79
C SER A 164 -0.69 2.80 -16.47
N ASN A 165 0.51 2.28 -16.77
CA ASN A 165 0.71 0.96 -17.34
C ASN A 165 0.56 -0.21 -16.34
N ILE A 166 0.54 0.05 -15.02
CA ILE A 166 0.55 -0.99 -13.97
C ILE A 166 -0.66 -0.94 -13.03
N VAL A 167 -1.73 -0.25 -13.41
CA VAL A 167 -2.95 -0.09 -12.58
C VAL A 167 -3.90 -1.30 -12.59
N LYS A 168 -3.65 -2.28 -13.47
CA LYS A 168 -4.45 -3.51 -13.56
C LYS A 168 -3.89 -4.58 -12.63
N LEU A 169 -4.77 -5.31 -11.95
CA LEU A 169 -4.37 -6.44 -11.11
C LEU A 169 -3.65 -7.51 -11.96
N PRO A 170 -2.42 -7.92 -11.60
CA PRO A 170 -1.70 -8.92 -12.37
C PRO A 170 -2.39 -10.30 -12.35
N THR A 171 -2.32 -11.02 -13.47
CA THR A 171 -2.77 -12.42 -13.55
C THR A 171 -2.00 -13.33 -12.59
N ALA A 172 -0.76 -12.97 -12.26
CA ALA A 172 0.05 -13.61 -11.23
C ALA A 172 -0.62 -13.59 -9.84
N THR A 173 -1.20 -12.46 -9.45
CA THR A 173 -1.95 -12.35 -8.19
C THR A 173 -3.16 -13.27 -8.21
N LEU A 174 -3.93 -13.31 -9.29
CA LEU A 174 -5.07 -14.22 -9.43
C LEU A 174 -4.67 -15.70 -9.30
N LYS A 175 -3.56 -16.10 -9.94
CA LYS A 175 -3.02 -17.47 -9.82
C LYS A 175 -2.64 -17.81 -8.39
N TYR A 176 -1.95 -16.89 -7.71
CA TYR A 176 -1.59 -17.06 -6.29
C TYR A 176 -2.81 -17.21 -5.39
N LEU A 177 -3.83 -16.36 -5.56
CA LEU A 177 -5.01 -16.43 -4.70
C LEU A 177 -5.79 -17.74 -4.91
N LYS A 178 -5.87 -18.25 -6.15
CA LYS A 178 -6.43 -19.58 -6.44
C LYS A 178 -5.65 -20.71 -5.76
N PHE A 179 -4.32 -20.62 -5.79
CA PHE A 179 -3.46 -21.58 -5.10
C PHE A 179 -3.70 -21.55 -3.59
N ALA A 180 -3.68 -20.36 -2.97
CA ALA A 180 -3.92 -20.20 -1.53
C ALA A 180 -5.30 -20.74 -1.12
N LYS A 181 -6.34 -20.49 -1.92
CA LYS A 181 -7.68 -21.07 -1.69
C LYS A 181 -7.65 -22.59 -1.74
N ALA A 182 -6.96 -23.17 -2.71
CA ALA A 182 -6.88 -24.62 -2.88
C ALA A 182 -6.09 -25.31 -1.75
N THR A 183 -5.09 -24.64 -1.18
CA THR A 183 -4.28 -25.17 -0.07
C THR A 183 -4.79 -24.82 1.32
N GLY A 184 -5.85 -23.99 1.42
CA GLY A 184 -6.38 -23.52 2.69
C GLY A 184 -5.49 -22.47 3.40
N GLU A 185 -4.53 -21.89 2.68
CA GLU A 185 -3.65 -20.84 3.22
C GLU A 185 -4.35 -19.47 3.24
N ALA A 186 -4.10 -18.69 4.29
CA ALA A 186 -4.53 -17.30 4.34
C ALA A 186 -3.68 -16.46 3.36
N PRO A 187 -4.27 -15.89 2.29
CA PRO A 187 -3.49 -15.17 1.28
C PRO A 187 -2.96 -13.83 1.79
N PHE A 188 -1.77 -13.45 1.36
CA PHE A 188 -1.29 -12.07 1.50
C PHE A 188 -1.97 -11.15 0.49
N LEU A 189 -2.51 -10.03 0.99
CA LEU A 189 -3.29 -9.06 0.22
C LEU A 189 -2.56 -8.53 -1.03
N PHE A 190 -1.26 -8.24 -0.90
CA PHE A 190 -0.47 -7.59 -1.94
C PHE A 190 0.52 -8.53 -2.63
N ASN A 191 0.31 -9.85 -2.56
CA ASN A 191 1.22 -10.78 -3.22
C ASN A 191 1.17 -10.61 -4.75
N PHE A 192 2.34 -10.43 -5.36
CA PHE A 192 2.52 -10.12 -6.79
C PHE A 192 1.87 -8.83 -7.30
N VAL A 193 1.26 -8.03 -6.43
CA VAL A 193 0.77 -6.69 -6.80
C VAL A 193 1.99 -5.76 -6.89
N PRO A 194 2.12 -4.91 -7.93
CA PRO A 194 3.16 -3.88 -7.98
C PRO A 194 3.00 -2.90 -6.82
N HIS A 195 4.10 -2.30 -6.36
CA HIS A 195 4.05 -1.29 -5.31
C HIS A 195 4.72 -0.02 -5.79
N ILE A 196 4.16 1.12 -5.38
CA ILE A 196 4.81 2.43 -5.45
C ILE A 196 5.40 2.68 -4.07
N LEU A 197 6.72 2.82 -4.01
CA LEU A 197 7.48 3.03 -2.80
C LEU A 197 7.94 4.49 -2.77
N HIS A 198 7.41 5.26 -1.83
CA HIS A 198 7.69 6.68 -1.69
C HIS A 198 8.49 6.96 -0.41
N ARG A 199 9.68 7.52 -0.54
CA ARG A 199 10.54 7.97 0.56
C ARG A 199 10.15 9.39 0.95
N GLY A 200 9.24 9.50 1.90
CA GLY A 200 8.74 10.78 2.38
C GLY A 200 7.49 10.62 3.21
N THR A 201 6.95 11.75 3.64
CA THR A 201 5.68 11.83 4.36
C THR A 201 4.60 12.41 3.46
N ILE A 202 3.34 12.07 3.70
CA ILE A 202 2.21 12.59 2.92
C ILE A 202 1.20 13.22 3.87
N GLU A 203 0.85 14.48 3.62
CA GLU A 203 -0.28 15.12 4.31
C GLU A 203 -1.61 14.56 3.82
N ILE A 204 -2.54 14.27 4.73
CA ILE A 204 -3.77 13.53 4.42
C ILE A 204 -5.07 14.34 4.49
N GLN A 205 -4.97 15.63 4.81
CA GLN A 205 -6.14 16.49 5.04
C GLN A 205 -7.03 16.62 3.81
N GLU A 206 -6.39 16.74 2.64
CA GLU A 206 -7.05 16.95 1.35
C GLU A 206 -7.11 15.67 0.50
N LEU A 207 -6.85 14.51 1.11
CA LEU A 207 -6.88 13.24 0.38
C LEU A 207 -8.27 12.62 0.42
N ASP A 208 -8.72 12.20 -0.75
CA ASP A 208 -9.93 11.42 -0.88
C ASP A 208 -9.79 10.03 -0.25
N LEU A 209 -10.94 9.50 0.18
CA LEU A 209 -11.05 8.23 0.85
C LEU A 209 -11.98 7.29 0.08
N ILE A 210 -11.59 6.02 0.00
CA ILE A 210 -12.46 4.97 -0.53
C ILE A 210 -12.57 3.80 0.46
N HIS A 211 -13.80 3.38 0.69
CA HIS A 211 -14.14 2.17 1.42
C HIS A 211 -14.30 1.02 0.43
N CYS A 212 -13.53 -0.04 0.63
CA CYS A 212 -13.57 -1.21 -0.24
C CYS A 212 -13.53 -2.49 0.57
#